data_AF-A0A8C8SBM1-F1
#
_entry.id   AF-A0A8C8SBM1-F1
#
_cell.length_a   1.000
_cell.length_b   1.000
_cell.length_c   1.000
_cell.angle_alpha   90.00
_cell.angle_beta   90.00
_cell.angle_gamma   90.00
#
_symmetry.space_group_name_H-M   'P 1'
#
loop_
_entity.id
_entity.type
_entity.pdbx_description
1 polymer ?
#
loop_
_entity_poly.entity_id
_entity_poly.type
_entity_poly.pdbx_seq_one_letter_code
_entity_poly.pdbx_strand_id
1 'polypeptide(L)'
;MKAVLLADTEIDLYSTDLPPTSTVDFIGSCYFTDICKCKLKNIACLKCGNVVGYHVITPCKPCLLSCNNGHFWMFHSQAVFGINRLDSSGVNFLLWGNLPDLEESTDEDMSGFSEEEYIR
;
A
#
# COMPACT_ATOMS: atom_id res chain seq x y z
N MET A 1 0.59 4.01 9.09
CA MET A 1 -0.37 3.37 10.03
C MET A 1 0.26 2.10 10.58
N LYS A 2 0.13 1.79 11.88
CA LYS A 2 0.56 0.48 12.40
C LYS A 2 -0.38 -0.60 11.86
N ALA A 3 0.17 -1.72 11.40
CA ALA A 3 -0.57 -2.82 10.80
C ALA A 3 -0.02 -4.16 11.28
N VAL A 4 -0.81 -5.21 11.11
CA VAL A 4 -0.45 -6.61 11.34
C VAL A 4 -0.86 -7.44 10.14
N LEU A 5 -0.23 -8.58 9.93
CA LEU A 5 -0.71 -9.51 8.89
C LEU A 5 -1.96 -10.21 9.40
N LEU A 6 -2.98 -10.33 8.53
CA LEU A 6 -4.20 -11.08 8.87
C LEU A 6 -3.92 -12.55 9.18
N ALA A 7 -2.86 -13.10 8.61
CA ALA A 7 -2.46 -14.48 8.81
C ALA A 7 -1.41 -14.67 9.91
N ASP A 8 -0.78 -13.59 10.37
CA ASP A 8 0.26 -13.62 11.40
C ASP A 8 0.28 -12.30 12.17
N THR A 9 -0.37 -12.29 13.32
CA THR A 9 -0.52 -11.10 14.15
C THR A 9 0.69 -10.82 15.03
N GLU A 10 1.70 -11.70 15.06
CA GLU A 10 2.93 -11.48 15.83
C GLU A 10 3.88 -10.52 15.10
N ILE A 11 3.73 -10.39 13.79
CA ILE A 11 4.55 -9.50 12.97
C ILE A 11 3.94 -8.10 12.95
N ASP A 12 4.59 -7.19 13.68
CA ASP A 12 4.31 -5.77 13.61
C ASP A 12 4.83 -5.16 12.30
N LEU A 13 3.95 -4.48 11.57
CA LEU A 13 4.25 -3.77 10.34
C LEU A 13 3.77 -2.32 10.40
N TYR A 14 4.25 -1.52 9.45
CA TYR A 14 3.61 -0.27 9.08
C TYR A 14 3.03 -0.38 7.67
N SER A 15 1.91 0.29 7.43
CA SER A 15 1.30 0.39 6.11
C SER A 15 1.01 1.84 5.74
N THR A 16 0.98 2.14 4.45
CA THR A 16 0.58 3.45 3.92
C THR A 16 -0.27 3.30 2.66
N ASP A 17 -1.19 4.24 2.50
CA ASP A 17 -2.11 4.46 1.38
C ASP A 17 -1.44 5.09 0.14
N LEU A 18 -0.31 5.80 0.30
CA LEU A 18 0.38 6.49 -0.78
C LEU A 18 1.67 5.79 -1.20
N PRO A 19 1.97 5.73 -2.51
CA PRO A 19 3.27 5.27 -2.97
C PRO A 19 4.38 6.17 -2.39
N PRO A 20 5.45 5.60 -1.81
CA PRO A 20 6.55 6.38 -1.22
C PRO A 20 7.51 6.85 -2.32
N THR A 21 6.99 7.63 -3.27
CA THR A 21 7.72 8.14 -4.43
C THR A 21 9.00 8.83 -3.95
N SER A 22 10.14 8.50 -4.56
CA SER A 22 11.50 9.00 -4.25
C SER A 22 12.20 8.51 -2.97
N THR A 23 11.58 7.66 -2.15
CA THR A 23 12.23 7.15 -0.91
C THR A 23 12.58 5.67 -0.95
N VAL A 24 11.81 4.90 -1.72
CA VAL A 24 12.02 3.47 -1.93
C VAL A 24 11.84 3.12 -3.40
N ASP A 25 12.39 1.98 -3.79
CA ASP A 25 12.16 1.40 -5.11
C ASP A 25 12.08 -0.13 -5.02
N PHE A 26 11.49 -0.74 -6.04
CA PHE A 26 11.34 -2.18 -6.16
C PHE A 26 12.68 -2.86 -6.40
N ILE A 27 12.88 -3.99 -5.73
CA ILE A 27 14.05 -4.84 -5.93
C ILE A 27 13.67 -6.28 -6.20
N GLY A 28 14.48 -6.96 -7.03
CA GLY A 28 14.30 -8.37 -7.36
C GLY A 28 13.03 -8.70 -8.13
N SER A 29 12.75 -10.00 -8.22
CA SER A 29 11.56 -10.53 -8.88
C SER A 29 10.36 -10.55 -7.94
N CYS A 30 9.16 -10.65 -8.52
CA CYS A 30 7.96 -10.91 -7.72
C CYS A 30 8.01 -12.30 -7.10
N TYR A 31 7.43 -12.45 -5.93
CA TYR A 31 7.36 -13.71 -5.19
C TYR A 31 6.00 -13.90 -4.53
N PHE A 32 5.78 -15.09 -3.98
CA PHE A 32 4.58 -15.48 -3.25
C PHE A 32 4.99 -16.07 -1.90
N THR A 33 4.08 -16.09 -0.95
CA THR A 33 4.28 -16.75 0.35
C THR A 33 3.41 -18.02 0.43
N ASP A 34 3.68 -18.87 1.42
CA ASP A 34 2.86 -20.06 1.66
C ASP A 34 1.49 -19.73 2.28
N ILE A 35 1.33 -18.50 2.77
CA ILE A 35 0.14 -18.01 3.46
C ILE A 35 -0.99 -17.68 2.48
N CYS A 36 -0.68 -16.95 1.41
CA CYS A 36 -1.67 -16.52 0.43
C CYS A 36 -1.06 -16.40 -0.97
N LYS A 37 -1.93 -16.26 -1.98
CA LYS A 37 -1.53 -16.12 -3.39
C LYS A 37 -1.33 -14.66 -3.83
N CYS A 38 -1.14 -13.73 -2.89
CA CYS A 38 -0.78 -12.36 -3.25
C CYS A 38 0.58 -12.35 -3.94
N LYS A 39 0.67 -11.64 -5.06
CA LYS A 39 1.94 -11.39 -5.74
C LYS A 39 2.64 -10.22 -5.06
N LEU A 40 3.80 -10.47 -4.48
CA LEU A 40 4.55 -9.50 -3.69
C LEU A 40 5.84 -9.10 -4.40
N LYS A 41 6.36 -7.91 -4.11
CA LYS A 41 7.68 -7.47 -4.54
C LYS A 41 8.36 -6.69 -3.43
N ASN A 42 9.62 -7.00 -3.16
CA ASN A 42 10.40 -6.32 -2.14
C ASN A 42 10.68 -4.87 -2.54
N ILE A 43 10.77 -4.01 -1.53
CA ILE A 43 11.16 -2.61 -1.68
C ILE A 43 12.39 -2.31 -0.84
N ALA A 44 13.31 -1.53 -1.40
CA ALA A 44 14.53 -1.11 -0.72
C ALA A 44 14.57 0.41 -0.58
N CYS A 45 15.17 0.90 0.49
CA CYS A 45 15.41 2.32 0.68
C CYS A 45 16.45 2.83 -0.31
N LEU A 46 16.12 3.88 -1.06
CA LEU A 46 17.02 4.47 -2.06
C LEU A 46 18.27 5.12 -1.44
N LYS A 47 18.27 5.39 -0.14
CA LYS A 47 19.40 6.02 0.56
C LYS A 47 20.39 5.01 1.15
N CYS A 48 19.92 3.92 1.75
CA CYS A 48 20.77 2.95 2.43
C CYS A 48 20.82 1.57 1.76
N GLY A 49 19.98 1.31 0.75
CA GLY A 49 19.95 0.05 0.00
C GLY A 49 19.33 -1.15 0.73
N ASN A 50 18.98 -1.01 2.01
CA ASN A 50 18.38 -2.09 2.79
C ASN A 50 16.93 -2.35 2.35
N VAL A 51 16.51 -3.61 2.41
CA VAL A 51 15.10 -4.00 2.27
C VAL A 51 14.33 -3.45 3.46
N VAL A 52 13.29 -2.66 3.18
CA VAL A 52 12.48 -2.01 4.22
C VAL A 52 11.06 -2.56 4.29
N GLY A 53 10.66 -3.38 3.32
CA GLY A 53 9.32 -3.91 3.25
C GLY A 53 9.02 -4.55 1.90
N TYR A 54 7.73 -4.60 1.58
CA TYR A 54 7.23 -5.12 0.31
C TYR A 54 5.97 -4.38 -0.13
N HIS A 55 5.67 -4.50 -1.41
CA HIS A 55 4.44 -4.05 -2.03
C HIS A 55 3.64 -5.24 -2.53
N VAL A 56 2.32 -5.18 -2.37
CA VAL A 56 1.37 -6.14 -2.94
C VAL A 56 1.08 -5.71 -4.37
N ILE A 57 1.76 -6.32 -5.33
CA ILE A 57 1.58 -6.08 -6.78
C ILE A 57 0.19 -6.52 -7.22
N THR A 58 -0.27 -7.67 -6.71
CA THR A 58 -1.61 -8.18 -7.02
C THR A 58 -2.18 -8.89 -5.80
N PRO A 59 -3.24 -8.36 -5.16
CA PRO A 59 -3.90 -9.07 -4.06
C PRO A 59 -4.67 -10.28 -4.60
N CYS A 60 -4.68 -11.38 -3.85
CA CYS A 60 -5.57 -12.49 -4.18
C CYS A 60 -7.00 -12.21 -3.70
N LYS A 61 -7.99 -12.82 -4.36
CA LYS A 61 -9.42 -12.64 -4.04
C LYS A 61 -9.77 -12.86 -2.56
N PRO A 62 -9.25 -13.89 -1.86
CA PRO A 62 -9.51 -14.06 -0.42
C PRO A 62 -9.02 -12.89 0.44
N CYS A 63 -7.82 -12.36 0.17
CA CYS A 63 -7.28 -11.22 0.92
C CYS A 63 -8.06 -9.94 0.64
N LEU A 64 -8.49 -9.74 -0.61
CA LEU A 64 -9.29 -8.58 -1.01
C LEU A 64 -10.67 -8.56 -0.34
N LEU A 65 -11.30 -9.74 -0.18
CA LEU A 65 -12.60 -9.91 0.47
C LEU A 65 -12.53 -10.00 2.01
N SER A 66 -11.33 -10.10 2.58
CA SER A 66 -11.11 -10.11 4.02
C SER A 66 -11.12 -8.69 4.60
N CYS A 67 -11.14 -8.57 5.93
CA CYS A 67 -11.03 -7.27 6.61
C CYS A 67 -9.58 -6.72 6.51
N ASN A 68 -9.26 -6.05 5.41
CA ASN A 68 -7.99 -5.38 5.19
C ASN A 68 -8.15 -3.84 5.28
N ASN A 69 -7.04 -3.12 5.40
CA ASN A 69 -7.02 -1.64 5.47
C ASN A 69 -6.85 -0.97 4.09
N GLY A 70 -6.95 -1.72 2.98
CA GLY A 70 -6.78 -1.21 1.62
C GLY A 70 -5.36 -0.80 1.24
N HIS A 71 -4.36 -0.95 2.13
CA HIS A 71 -2.99 -0.54 1.84
C HIS A 71 -2.21 -1.66 1.15
N PHE A 72 -1.53 -1.32 0.06
CA PHE A 72 -0.67 -2.25 -0.66
C PHE A 72 0.82 -2.08 -0.34
N TRP A 73 1.20 -1.05 0.41
CA TRP A 73 2.57 -0.79 0.83
C TRP A 73 2.75 -1.18 2.28
N MET A 74 3.64 -2.14 2.53
CA MET A 74 3.92 -2.70 3.85
C MET A 74 5.41 -2.54 4.18
N PHE A 75 5.71 -2.15 5.41
CA PHE A 75 7.06 -1.91 5.89
C PHE A 75 7.32 -2.69 7.17
N HIS A 76 8.52 -3.26 7.27
CA HIS A 76 8.95 -3.95 8.48
C HIS A 76 9.18 -2.94 9.59
N SER A 77 8.54 -3.15 10.75
CA SER A 77 8.65 -2.29 11.93
C SER A 77 10.09 -2.09 12.43
N GLN A 78 10.95 -3.08 12.21
CA GLN A 78 12.38 -3.00 12.53
C GLN A 78 13.21 -2.14 11.56
N ALA A 79 12.67 -1.82 10.38
CA ALA A 79 13.40 -1.11 9.32
C ALA A 79 12.96 0.35 9.16
N VAL A 80 11.80 0.73 9.67
CA VAL A 80 11.22 2.08 9.55
C VAL A 80 10.56 2.52 10.84
N PHE A 81 10.36 3.83 10.98
CA PHE A 81 9.50 4.42 12.00
C PHE A 81 8.29 5.09 11.34
N GLY A 82 7.12 4.95 11.96
CA GLY A 82 5.89 5.59 11.48
C GLY A 82 5.74 7.02 12.00
N ILE A 83 5.32 7.93 11.13
CA ILE A 83 4.87 9.29 11.50
C ILE A 83 3.42 9.46 11.05
N ASN A 84 2.57 10.02 11.90
CA ASN A 84 1.20 10.36 11.55
C ASN A 84 1.19 11.59 10.64
N ARG A 85 0.39 11.55 9.57
CA ARG A 85 0.18 12.73 8.72
C ARG A 85 -0.63 13.76 9.49
N LEU A 86 -0.29 15.02 9.27
CA LEU A 86 -1.09 16.15 9.72
C LEU A 86 -2.13 16.47 8.66
N ASP A 87 -3.25 17.03 9.09
CA ASP A 87 -4.26 17.59 8.19
C ASP A 87 -3.76 18.90 7.54
N SER A 88 -4.60 19.52 6.71
CA SER A 88 -4.28 20.78 6.04
C SER A 88 -4.02 21.95 6.99
N SER A 89 -4.44 21.87 8.26
CA SER A 89 -4.12 22.87 9.28
C SER A 89 -2.67 22.76 9.78
N GLY A 90 -2.05 21.59 9.62
CA GLY A 90 -0.73 21.30 10.16
C GLY A 90 -0.69 21.14 11.68
N VAL A 91 -1.86 21.09 12.35
CA VAL A 91 -1.96 21.01 13.81
C VAL A 91 -2.51 19.65 14.25
N ASN A 92 -3.57 19.16 13.61
CA ASN A 92 -4.19 17.88 13.99
C ASN A 92 -3.71 16.75 13.08
N PHE A 93 -3.89 15.52 13.55
CA PHE A 93 -3.66 14.34 12.70
C PHE A 93 -4.74 14.20 11.64
N LEU A 94 -4.32 13.83 10.44
CA LEU A 94 -5.23 13.47 9.36
C LEU A 94 -5.89 12.12 9.69
N LEU A 95 -7.21 12.16 9.86
CA LEU A 95 -8.04 10.98 10.12
C LEU A 95 -8.80 10.60 8.85
N TRP A 96 -9.03 9.30 8.66
CA TRP A 96 -9.77 8.78 7.50
C TRP A 96 -11.17 9.39 7.35
N GLY A 97 -11.90 9.57 8.46
CA GLY A 97 -13.24 10.19 8.45
C GLY A 97 -13.25 11.68 8.08
N ASN A 98 -12.09 12.30 7.92
CA ASN A 98 -11.94 13.71 7.56
C ASN A 98 -11.39 13.88 6.12
N LEU A 99 -11.22 12.79 5.37
CA LEU A 99 -10.82 12.89 3.97
C LEU A 99 -11.97 13.48 3.14
N PRO A 100 -11.68 14.36 2.18
CA PRO A 100 -12.70 14.86 1.27
C PRO A 100 -13.26 13.72 0.43
N ASP A 101 -14.54 13.78 0.13
CA ASP A 101 -15.15 12.91 -0.88
C ASP A 101 -14.48 13.18 -2.23
N LEU A 102 -14.32 12.13 -3.04
CA LEU A 102 -13.83 12.28 -4.39
C LEU A 102 -14.89 13.08 -5.17
N GLU A 103 -14.59 14.33 -5.53
CA GLU A 103 -15.45 15.08 -6.45
C GLU A 103 -15.53 14.28 -7.76
N GLU A 104 -16.73 13.82 -8.13
CA GLU A 104 -16.97 13.19 -9.42
C GLU A 104 -16.62 14.22 -10.51
N SER A 105 -15.46 14.06 -11.15
CA SER A 105 -15.14 14.82 -12.35
C SER A 105 -16.19 14.48 -13.41
N THR A 106 -17.11 15.41 -13.65
CA THR A 106 -18.06 15.34 -14.76
C THR A 106 -17.32 15.60 -16.08
N ASP A 107 -16.41 14.70 -16.44
CA ASP A 107 -15.82 14.66 -17.77
C ASP A 107 -16.48 13.47 -18.50
N GLU A 108 -17.69 13.75 -19.01
CA GLU A 108 -18.31 12.97 -20.06
C GLU A 108 -17.45 13.04 -21.32
N ASP A 109 -16.44 12.17 -21.44
CA ASP A 109 -15.85 11.80 -22.72
C ASP A 109 -15.69 10.27 -22.79
N MET A 110 -16.84 9.66 -23.04
CA MET A 110 -17.00 8.26 -23.42
C MET A 110 -16.33 8.04 -24.78
N SER A 111 -15.06 7.63 -24.78
CA SER A 111 -14.44 6.98 -25.94
C SER A 111 -13.73 5.70 -25.53
N GLY A 112 -14.48 4.60 -25.68
CA GLY A 112 -14.06 3.20 -25.76
C GLY A 112 -12.67 2.80 -25.24
N PHE A 113 -12.61 2.39 -23.97
CA PHE A 113 -11.60 1.44 -23.52
C PHE A 113 -12.30 0.11 -23.20
N SER A 114 -12.07 -0.88 -24.06
CA SER A 114 -12.43 -2.28 -23.84
C SER A 114 -11.83 -2.79 -22.52
N GLU A 115 -12.59 -3.59 -21.77
CA GLU A 115 -12.30 -4.14 -20.43
C GLU A 115 -11.06 -5.07 -20.34
N GLU A 116 -10.11 -5.02 -21.27
CA GLU A 116 -8.99 -5.98 -21.38
C GLU A 116 -7.62 -5.44 -20.95
N GLU A 117 -7.51 -4.22 -20.40
CA GLU A 117 -6.21 -3.65 -19.98
C GLU A 117 -6.04 -3.40 -18.47
N TYR A 118 -6.65 -4.25 -17.62
CA TYR A 118 -6.32 -4.33 -16.18
C TYR A 118 -5.40 -5.50 -15.85
N ILE A 119 -4.34 -5.71 -16.65
CA ILE A 119 -3.17 -6.49 -16.22
C ILE A 119 -1.91 -5.88 -16.86
N ARG A 120 -1.30 -4.88 -16.20
CA ARG A 120 0.14 -4.61 -16.33
C ARG A 120 0.73 -4.21 -14.99
#